data_AF-H3ZKM6-F1
#
_entry.id   AF-H3ZKM6-F1
#
_cell.length_a   1.000
_cell.length_b   1.000
_cell.length_c   1.000
_cell.angle_alpha   90.00
_cell.angle_beta   90.00
_cell.angle_gamma   90.00
#
_symmetry.space_group_name_H-M   'P 1'
#
loop_
_entity.id
_entity.type
_entity.pdbx_description
1 polymer ?
#
loop_
_entity_poly.entity_id
_entity_poly.type
_entity_poly.pdbx_seq_one_letter_code
_entity_poly.pdbx_strand_id
1 'polypeptide(L)'
;MKSEYAVLGILLIGLIVSIVSKSYVGVAIAALGIPLYLAYLSREMNILAKSRIFDRDLFVMIGITVFIILLFEYLIDPRIGLIIAAFLIPLSIWGWDRLKTRK
;
A
#
# COMPACT_ATOMS: atom_id res chain seq x y z
N MET A 1 9.89 -11.92 -8.67
CA MET A 1 10.41 -12.83 -7.61
C MET A 1 11.28 -12.13 -6.56
N LYS A 2 12.56 -11.75 -6.77
CA LYS A 2 13.39 -11.14 -5.68
C LYS A 2 12.80 -9.83 -5.09
N SER A 3 12.25 -8.96 -5.94
CA SER A 3 11.65 -7.69 -5.51
C SER A 3 10.32 -7.88 -4.76
N GLU A 4 9.50 -8.84 -5.16
CA GLU A 4 8.22 -9.17 -4.51
C GLU A 4 8.43 -9.64 -3.07
N TYR A 5 9.44 -10.51 -2.82
CA TYR A 5 9.78 -10.94 -1.46
C TYR A 5 10.29 -9.79 -0.59
N ALA A 6 11.03 -8.85 -1.17
CA ALA A 6 11.50 -7.67 -0.46
C ALA A 6 10.35 -6.71 -0.11
N VAL A 7 9.41 -6.49 -1.05
CA VAL A 7 8.18 -5.71 -0.81
C VAL A 7 7.32 -6.36 0.28
N LEU A 8 7.14 -7.70 0.21
CA LEU A 8 6.46 -8.47 1.25
C LEU A 8 7.16 -8.30 2.61
N GLY A 9 8.49 -8.36 2.64
CA GLY A 9 9.30 -8.14 3.84
C GLY A 9 9.09 -6.76 4.45
N ILE A 10 9.11 -5.70 3.62
CA ILE A 10 8.86 -4.32 4.07
C ILE A 10 7.44 -4.17 4.63
N LEU A 11 6.45 -4.76 3.96
CA LEU A 11 5.06 -4.78 4.42
C LEU A 11 4.93 -5.47 5.78
N LEU A 12 5.51 -6.66 5.94
CA LEU A 12 5.46 -7.44 7.17
C LEU A 12 6.16 -6.72 8.33
N ILE A 13 7.33 -6.13 8.09
CA ILE A 13 8.03 -5.33 9.10
C ILE A 13 7.18 -4.14 9.53
N GLY A 14 6.60 -3.40 8.57
CA GLY A 14 5.72 -2.27 8.88
C GLY A 14 4.50 -2.69 9.70
N LEU A 15 3.87 -3.81 9.35
CA LEU A 15 2.76 -4.38 10.12
C LEU A 15 3.16 -4.75 11.55
N ILE A 16 4.27 -5.49 11.71
CA ILE A 16 4.79 -5.89 13.02
C ILE A 16 5.07 -4.66 13.88
N VAL A 17 5.77 -3.66 13.31
CA VAL A 17 6.06 -2.40 14.02
C VAL A 17 4.77 -1.68 14.39
N SER A 18 3.77 -1.63 13.52
CA SER A 18 2.50 -0.96 13.82
C SER A 18 1.73 -1.63 14.96
N ILE A 19 1.70 -2.98 14.96
CA ILE A 19 1.05 -3.77 16.01
C ILE A 19 1.79 -3.62 17.35
N VAL A 20 3.12 -3.78 17.36
CA VAL A 20 3.93 -3.74 18.59
C VAL A 20 3.96 -2.34 19.19
N SER A 21 4.18 -1.31 18.36
CA SER A 21 4.22 0.09 18.82
C SER A 21 2.84 0.68 19.07
N LYS A 22 1.76 -0.02 18.68
CA LYS A 22 0.39 0.50 18.65
C LYS A 22 0.38 1.91 18.05
N SER A 23 1.02 2.08 16.89
CA SER A 23 1.15 3.39 16.25
C SER A 23 1.09 3.28 14.73
N TYR A 24 0.85 4.42 14.09
CA TYR A 24 0.88 4.54 12.63
C TYR A 24 2.29 4.53 12.04
N VAL A 25 3.34 4.51 12.89
CA VAL A 25 4.75 4.53 12.43
C VAL A 25 5.04 3.33 11.53
N GLY A 26 4.58 2.14 11.90
CA GLY A 26 4.76 0.95 11.09
C GLY A 26 4.04 1.03 9.73
N VAL A 27 2.84 1.61 9.69
CA VAL A 27 2.10 1.87 8.44
C VAL A 27 2.86 2.87 7.58
N ALA A 28 3.40 3.95 8.17
CA ALA A 28 4.22 4.93 7.46
C ALA A 28 5.51 4.32 6.89
N ILE A 29 6.18 3.44 7.64
CA ILE A 29 7.36 2.69 7.18
C ILE A 29 7.02 1.84 5.96
N ALA A 30 5.91 1.10 5.97
CA ALA A 30 5.50 0.31 4.81
C ALA A 30 5.12 1.20 3.61
N ALA A 31 4.33 2.25 3.87
CA ALA A 31 3.83 3.16 2.84
C ALA A 31 4.94 3.94 2.13
N LEU A 32 6.02 4.30 2.81
CA LEU A 32 7.18 4.97 2.22
C LEU A 32 8.23 3.97 1.72
N GLY A 33 8.47 2.91 2.49
CA GLY A 33 9.51 1.92 2.21
C GLY A 33 9.28 1.15 0.91
N ILE A 34 8.03 0.78 0.60
CA ILE A 34 7.71 0.05 -0.64
C ILE A 34 7.97 0.92 -1.88
N PRO A 35 7.41 2.15 -2.01
CA PRO A 35 7.73 3.03 -3.13
C PRO A 35 9.21 3.37 -3.22
N LEU A 36 9.89 3.64 -2.10
CA LEU A 36 11.33 3.94 -2.09
C LEU A 36 12.17 2.76 -2.59
N TYR A 37 11.86 1.54 -2.14
CA TYR A 37 12.55 0.34 -2.58
C TYR A 37 12.33 0.08 -4.08
N LEU A 38 11.09 0.23 -4.54
CA LEU A 38 10.75 0.07 -5.96
C LEU A 38 11.39 1.17 -6.82
N ALA A 39 11.43 2.41 -6.33
CA ALA A 39 12.10 3.53 -6.96
C ALA A 39 13.62 3.31 -7.04
N TYR A 40 14.22 2.77 -5.98
CA TYR A 40 15.63 2.42 -5.94
C TYR A 40 15.98 1.34 -6.99
N LEU A 41 15.19 0.28 -7.06
CA LEU A 41 15.33 -0.75 -8.09
C LEU A 41 15.12 -0.19 -9.51
N SER A 42 14.19 0.73 -9.65
CA SER A 42 13.80 1.33 -10.93
C SER A 42 14.69 2.50 -11.36
N ARG A 43 15.75 2.80 -10.60
CA ARG A 43 16.62 3.96 -10.82
C ARG A 43 17.30 3.95 -12.20
N GLU A 44 17.60 2.77 -12.72
CA GLU A 44 18.19 2.62 -14.07
C GLU A 44 17.18 2.91 -15.19
N MET A 45 15.87 2.77 -14.94
CA MET A 45 14.83 2.97 -15.96
C MET A 45 14.34 4.42 -16.08
N ASN A 46 14.93 5.36 -15.32
CA ASN A 46 14.58 6.79 -15.30
C ASN A 46 13.07 7.11 -15.21
N ILE A 47 12.31 6.24 -14.52
CA ILE A 47 10.84 6.31 -14.46
C ILE A 47 10.38 7.53 -13.65
N LEU A 48 11.16 7.93 -12.65
CA LEU A 48 10.89 9.10 -11.79
C LEU A 48 10.82 10.42 -12.57
N ALA A 49 11.65 10.59 -13.61
CA ALA A 49 11.67 11.82 -14.41
C ALA A 49 10.46 11.92 -15.37
N LYS A 50 9.74 10.82 -15.61
CA LYS A 50 8.62 10.75 -16.56
C LYS A 50 7.26 10.53 -15.88
N SER A 51 7.26 10.13 -14.61
CA SER A 51 6.07 9.91 -13.80
C SER A 51 5.42 11.25 -13.41
N ARG A 52 4.14 11.42 -13.73
CA ARG A 52 3.35 12.55 -13.24
C ARG A 52 3.00 12.28 -11.78
N ILE A 53 3.68 12.98 -10.88
CA ILE A 53 3.47 12.86 -9.43
C ILE A 53 1.98 13.10 -9.07
N PHE A 54 1.28 13.95 -9.82
CA PHE A 54 -0.14 14.27 -9.64
C PHE A 54 -1.01 13.62 -10.72
N ASP A 55 -1.12 12.31 -10.70
CA ASP A 55 -2.09 11.58 -11.52
C ASP A 55 -3.41 11.36 -10.77
N ARG A 56 -4.49 11.16 -11.53
CA ARG A 56 -5.84 10.86 -10.99
C ARG A 56 -5.79 9.70 -9.98
N ASP A 57 -4.94 8.72 -10.23
CA ASP A 57 -4.78 7.55 -9.37
C ASP A 57 -4.26 7.92 -7.97
N LEU A 58 -3.37 8.93 -7.85
CA LEU A 58 -2.94 9.44 -6.55
C LEU A 58 -4.12 10.00 -5.76
N PHE A 59 -4.94 10.84 -6.39
CA PHE A 59 -6.11 11.44 -5.75
C PHE A 59 -7.15 10.39 -5.35
N VAL A 60 -7.37 9.37 -6.19
CA VAL A 60 -8.25 8.25 -5.89
C VAL A 60 -7.73 7.47 -4.69
N MET A 61 -6.42 7.17 -4.64
CA MET A 61 -5.79 6.49 -3.51
C MET A 61 -5.92 7.29 -2.21
N ILE A 62 -5.60 8.59 -2.23
CA ILE A 62 -5.76 9.48 -1.07
C ILE A 62 -7.22 9.48 -0.61
N GLY A 63 -8.17 9.61 -1.54
CA GLY A 63 -9.61 9.60 -1.22
C GLY A 63 -10.05 8.29 -0.55
N ILE A 64 -9.62 7.14 -1.09
CA ILE A 64 -9.90 5.83 -0.50
C ILE A 64 -9.28 5.72 0.90
N THR A 65 -8.03 6.16 1.07
CA THR A 65 -7.35 6.12 2.36
C THR A 65 -8.07 6.96 3.40
N VAL A 66 -8.41 8.22 3.07
CA VAL A 66 -9.16 9.11 3.97
C VAL A 66 -10.52 8.50 4.31
N PHE A 67 -11.23 7.96 3.32
CA PHE A 67 -12.52 7.29 3.55
C PHE A 67 -12.40 6.12 4.51
N ILE A 68 -11.40 5.24 4.34
CA ILE A 68 -11.16 4.10 5.25
C ILE A 68 -10.82 4.59 6.65
N ILE A 69 -9.98 5.62 6.79
CA ILE A 69 -9.65 6.19 8.10
C ILE A 69 -10.91 6.68 8.80
N LEU A 70 -11.73 7.49 8.13
CA LEU A 70 -12.96 8.04 8.71
C LEU A 70 -13.98 6.95 9.04
N LEU A 71 -14.14 5.97 8.17
CA LEU A 71 -15.05 4.85 8.39
C LEU A 71 -14.67 4.03 9.62
N PHE A 72 -13.38 3.72 9.77
CA PHE A 72 -12.90 2.92 10.89
C PHE A 72 -12.69 3.72 12.18
N GLU A 73 -12.48 5.03 12.10
CA GLU A 73 -12.55 5.95 13.25
C GLU A 73 -13.94 5.89 13.89
N TYR A 74 -15.00 5.82 13.07
CA TYR A 74 -16.37 5.73 13.58
C TYR A 74 -16.72 4.36 14.18
N LEU A 75 -16.13 3.28 13.63
CA LEU A 75 -16.51 1.90 14.01
C LEU A 75 -15.63 1.33 15.13
N ILE A 76 -14.31 1.42 14.99
CA ILE A 76 -13.35 0.74 15.89
C ILE A 76 -12.06 1.56 16.01
N ASP A 77 -11.07 1.26 15.18
CA ASP A 77 -9.73 1.82 15.21
C ASP A 77 -9.24 1.94 13.76
N PRO A 78 -8.86 3.13 13.29
CA PRO A 78 -8.42 3.34 11.92
C PRO A 78 -7.23 2.47 11.52
N ARG A 79 -6.38 2.08 12.49
CA ARG A 79 -5.23 1.20 12.24
C ARG A 79 -5.69 -0.14 11.69
N ILE A 80 -6.76 -0.71 12.25
CA ILE A 80 -7.32 -1.98 11.80
C ILE A 80 -7.83 -1.83 10.37
N GLY A 81 -8.51 -0.72 10.07
CA GLY A 81 -8.97 -0.41 8.72
C GLY A 81 -7.84 -0.35 7.70
N LEU A 82 -6.76 0.35 8.02
CA LEU A 82 -5.58 0.46 7.16
C LEU A 82 -4.86 -0.88 6.97
N ILE A 83 -4.72 -1.67 8.04
CA ILE A 83 -4.13 -3.01 7.99
C ILE A 83 -4.96 -3.92 7.08
N ILE A 84 -6.28 -3.95 7.26
CA ILE A 84 -7.19 -4.75 6.43
C ILE A 84 -7.11 -4.31 4.97
N ALA A 85 -7.11 -3.00 4.71
CA ALA A 85 -7.00 -2.44 3.36
C ALA A 85 -5.72 -2.86 2.64
N ALA A 86 -4.59 -2.94 3.36
CA ALA A 86 -3.32 -3.39 2.82
C ALA A 86 -3.35 -4.82 2.27
N PHE A 87 -4.26 -5.67 2.74
CA PHE A 87 -4.47 -7.02 2.21
C PHE A 87 -5.65 -7.11 1.23
N LEU A 88 -6.80 -6.50 1.57
CA LEU A 88 -8.02 -6.60 0.77
C LEU A 88 -7.87 -5.93 -0.60
N ILE A 89 -7.22 -4.77 -0.69
CA ILE A 89 -7.08 -4.05 -1.96
C ILE A 89 -6.25 -4.88 -2.97
N PRO A 90 -5.04 -5.38 -2.64
CA PRO A 90 -4.31 -6.25 -3.56
C PRO A 90 -5.06 -7.54 -3.92
N LEU A 91 -5.73 -8.19 -2.95
CA LEU A 91 -6.47 -9.44 -3.19
C LEU A 91 -7.68 -9.22 -4.10
N SER A 92 -8.41 -8.12 -3.93
CA SER A 92 -9.55 -7.78 -4.77
C SER A 92 -9.13 -7.45 -6.20
N ILE A 93 -8.02 -6.73 -6.38
CA ILE A 93 -7.41 -6.50 -7.71
C ILE A 93 -7.01 -7.84 -8.36
N TRP A 94 -6.31 -8.69 -7.62
CA TRP A 94 -5.90 -10.01 -8.11
C TRP A 94 -7.09 -10.90 -8.50
N GLY A 95 -8.13 -10.92 -7.67
CA GLY A 95 -9.36 -11.67 -7.95
C GLY A 95 -10.11 -11.13 -9.17
N TRP A 96 -10.18 -9.80 -9.30
CA TRP A 96 -10.81 -9.16 -10.45
C TRP A 96 -10.06 -9.44 -11.75
N ASP A 97 -8.73 -9.40 -11.72
CA ASP A 97 -7.89 -9.69 -12.88
C ASP A 97 -8.12 -11.13 -13.37
N ARG A 98 -8.13 -12.10 -12.43
CA ARG A 98 -8.46 -13.51 -12.72
C ARG A 98 -9.85 -13.72 -13.32
N LEU A 99 -10.84 -12.94 -12.89
CA LEU A 99 -12.20 -13.01 -13.44
C LEU A 99 -12.26 -12.45 -14.87
N LYS A 100 -11.48 -11.39 -15.16
CA LYS A 100 -11.36 -10.84 -16.51
C LYS A 100 -10.61 -11.76 -17.47
N THR A 101 -9.57 -12.47 -17.02
CA THR A 101 -8.81 -13.39 -17.89
C THR A 101 -9.59 -14.65 -18.29
N ARG A 102 -10.75 -14.91 -17.66
CA ARG A 102 -11.64 -16.04 -17.99
C ARG A 102 -12.74 -15.69 -19.00
N LYS A 103 -12.85 -14.43 -19.44
CA LYS A 103 -13.67 -14.00 -20.57
C LYS A 103 -12.80 -13.76 -21.79
#